data_AF-A0A7G9QND6-F1
#
_entry.id   AF-A0A7G9QND6-F1
#
_cell.length_a   1.000
_cell.length_b   1.000
_cell.length_c   1.000
_cell.angle_alpha   90.00
_cell.angle_beta   90.00
_cell.angle_gamma   90.00
#
_symmetry.space_group_name_H-M   'P 1'
#
loop_
_entity.id
_entity.type
_entity.pdbx_description
1 polymer ?
#
loop_
_entity_poly.entity_id
_entity_poly.type
_entity_poly.pdbx_seq_one_letter_code
_entity_poly.pdbx_strand_id
1 'polypeptide(L)'
;MKKCHFRKLSFAAAFVTVTLFSNCNKAVITSPENTVDNSLLSDEPFKAYLGVNAFEWNFTSDANHGQIEESRFQTIKSFTGIRHYLDWQRIENKEGSFTYSPSHWGDWDYDQIYQRMKDAGKYVLLDLKGCPDWLLASYPIGKRDAENVPAPYGLDRAVPASYIKQARAAFQLAARYGSNKDVDKGLLLADPTVRWRDDPQNMPKAGLGLITYMECDNERDKWWKGPLAQQSAEEYAANLSAFYDGHKGTLGKGIGVKTADPNMIVVMGGLADPNPEFVRKMVQWCKTNRGMKANGQIDLCFDVINYHQYSNDGFQNYGNPTAGMAPELSDLGKVATLFKEFAKSVNGGIPVWVTETGFDVGEHTSQRALKIGDKSALVTQADWNLRTALLYARTGLTKCIFYMLENVDVNSWTQYTSSGFINPDYSKRPSADYILQTNRLMGDYHFSSTLNKDPLVDVYLLDGKKTYVLTIPDQVGRTKSYDLDLGQSKEAIIYTLAIGKDEMDHKTVSTKNGLLQIQVTETPVFVQPK
;
A
#
# COMPACT_ATOMS: atom_id res chain seq x y z
N MET A 1 69.58 33.49 -10.07
CA MET A 1 68.78 34.58 -10.67
C MET A 1 67.44 34.66 -9.96
N LYS A 2 67.11 35.82 -9.34
CA LYS A 2 65.78 36.45 -9.07
C LYS A 2 64.62 35.55 -8.54
N LYS A 3 63.80 35.89 -7.53
CA LYS A 3 63.50 37.10 -6.73
C LYS A 3 62.51 36.74 -5.57
N CYS A 4 62.60 37.50 -4.47
CA CYS A 4 61.62 37.91 -3.44
C CYS A 4 60.14 37.43 -3.48
N HIS A 5 59.54 36.86 -2.41
CA HIS A 5 58.99 37.43 -1.14
C HIS A 5 57.52 37.89 -1.22
N PHE A 6 56.65 37.42 -0.29
CA PHE A 6 55.56 38.16 0.41
C PHE A 6 55.04 37.28 1.59
N ARG A 7 55.46 37.52 2.84
CA ARG A 7 54.86 38.33 3.94
C ARG A 7 53.46 37.91 4.43
N LYS A 8 53.43 37.32 5.64
CA LYS A 8 52.25 37.12 6.50
C LYS A 8 51.93 38.42 7.25
N LEU A 9 50.66 38.77 7.37
CA LEU A 9 50.15 39.76 8.32
C LEU A 9 49.36 39.04 9.42
N SER A 10 49.69 39.37 10.67
CA SER A 10 48.93 39.06 11.87
C SER A 10 48.24 40.35 12.33
N PHE A 11 46.98 40.26 12.73
CA PHE A 11 46.29 41.33 13.43
C PHE A 11 45.83 40.80 14.79
N ALA A 12 46.28 41.48 15.85
CA ALA A 12 45.77 41.35 17.20
C ALA A 12 44.86 42.55 17.47
N ALA A 13 43.69 42.33 18.07
CA ALA A 13 42.86 43.37 18.65
C ALA A 13 42.34 42.87 20.00
N ALA A 14 42.71 43.57 21.05
CA ALA A 14 42.23 43.38 22.42
C ALA A 14 40.83 43.99 22.56
N PHE A 15 39.95 43.34 23.31
CA PHE A 15 38.73 43.98 23.83
C PHE A 15 38.50 43.62 25.29
N VAL A 16 38.14 44.67 26.02
CA VAL A 16 38.06 44.85 27.47
C VAL A 16 36.87 44.09 28.07
N THR A 17 37.11 43.37 29.16
CA THR A 17 36.08 42.72 29.97
C THR A 17 35.43 43.73 30.91
N VAL A 18 34.12 43.95 30.78
CA VAL A 18 33.29 44.66 31.77
C VAL A 18 32.42 43.62 32.46
N THR A 19 32.67 43.37 33.75
CA THR A 19 31.84 42.53 34.62
C THR A 19 30.71 43.36 35.21
N LEU A 20 29.49 43.12 34.74
CA LEU A 20 28.25 43.58 35.39
C LEU A 20 27.60 42.37 36.09
N PHE A 21 27.52 42.43 37.42
CA PHE A 21 26.67 41.53 38.20
C PHE A 21 25.21 41.98 38.04
N SER A 22 24.34 41.07 37.63
CA SER A 22 22.90 41.23 37.76
C SER A 22 22.29 39.94 38.31
N ASN A 23 21.79 40.05 39.54
CA ASN A 23 20.88 39.10 40.15
C ASN A 23 19.62 39.00 39.30
N CYS A 24 19.35 37.83 38.73
CA CYS A 24 18.03 37.50 38.22
C CYS A 24 17.62 36.12 38.74
N ASN A 25 16.49 36.11 39.44
CA ASN A 25 15.81 34.94 39.98
C ASN A 25 15.73 33.82 38.94
N LYS A 26 15.97 32.57 39.39
CA LYS A 26 15.62 31.37 38.63
C LYS A 26 14.11 31.38 38.36
N ALA A 27 13.72 31.82 37.17
CA ALA A 27 12.42 31.50 36.63
C ALA A 27 12.37 29.98 36.46
N VAL A 28 11.52 29.32 37.23
CA VAL A 28 11.07 27.97 36.91
C VAL A 28 10.31 28.11 35.61
N ILE A 29 10.97 27.76 34.49
CA ILE A 29 10.29 27.58 33.21
C ILE A 29 9.43 26.33 33.40
N THR A 30 8.16 26.51 33.71
CA THR A 30 7.15 25.49 33.49
C THR A 30 7.17 25.19 32.00
N SER A 31 7.40 23.93 31.64
CA SER A 31 7.34 23.44 30.26
C SER A 31 6.03 23.92 29.62
N PRO A 32 6.04 24.34 28.34
CA PRO A 32 4.83 24.78 27.67
C PRO A 32 3.79 23.65 27.73
N GLU A 33 2.56 23.99 28.11
CA GLU A 33 1.41 23.10 27.95
C GLU A 33 1.40 22.60 26.50
N ASN A 34 1.33 21.27 26.35
CA ASN A 34 1.24 20.59 25.07
C ASN A 34 -0.07 20.97 24.37
N THR A 35 -0.15 22.15 23.76
CA THR A 35 -1.18 22.45 22.78
C THR A 35 -0.96 21.51 21.61
N VAL A 36 -1.91 20.59 21.42
CA VAL A 36 -1.91 19.62 20.32
C VAL A 36 -2.09 20.42 19.04
N ASP A 37 -1.00 20.61 18.30
CA ASP A 37 -1.06 21.24 16.98
C ASP A 37 -1.48 20.19 15.95
N ASN A 38 -2.78 20.14 15.67
CA ASN A 38 -3.35 19.26 14.65
C ASN A 38 -2.90 19.62 13.22
N SER A 39 -2.19 20.74 13.00
CA SER A 39 -1.70 21.12 11.66
C SER A 39 -0.53 20.30 11.15
N LEU A 40 0.07 19.46 12.00
CA LEU A 40 1.22 18.59 11.67
C LEU A 40 0.84 17.11 11.48
N LEU A 41 -0.45 16.77 11.48
CA LEU A 41 -0.89 15.39 11.33
C LEU A 41 -0.75 14.89 9.90
N SER A 42 -0.43 13.61 9.74
CA SER A 42 -0.68 12.90 8.49
C SER A 42 -2.17 12.90 8.17
N ASP A 43 -2.52 13.03 6.90
CA ASP A 43 -3.93 13.01 6.47
C ASP A 43 -4.61 11.68 6.79
N GLU A 44 -3.85 10.57 6.75
CA GLU A 44 -4.38 9.22 6.92
C GLU A 44 -4.10 8.66 8.32
N PRO A 45 -5.05 7.89 8.90
CA PRO A 45 -4.84 7.15 10.14
C PRO A 45 -3.92 5.95 9.90
N PHE A 46 -3.27 5.46 10.96
CA PHE A 46 -2.29 4.38 10.85
C PHE A 46 -2.85 3.09 10.24
N LYS A 47 -4.14 2.80 10.44
CA LYS A 47 -4.82 1.64 9.81
C LYS A 47 -4.79 1.69 8.28
N ALA A 48 -4.61 2.85 7.66
CA ALA A 48 -4.48 2.97 6.21
C ALA A 48 -3.24 2.24 5.66
N TYR A 49 -2.25 1.94 6.50
CA TYR A 49 -1.00 1.27 6.11
C TYR A 49 -1.01 -0.25 6.40
N LEU A 50 -2.17 -0.81 6.76
CA LEU A 50 -2.32 -2.19 7.23
C LEU A 50 -3.23 -3.01 6.29
N GLY A 51 -3.07 -2.84 4.98
CA GLY A 51 -3.75 -3.64 3.96
C GLY A 51 -2.99 -4.93 3.62
N VAL A 52 -3.66 -5.89 2.96
CA VAL A 52 -3.01 -7.11 2.47
C VAL A 52 -3.54 -7.52 1.09
N ASN A 53 -2.68 -8.09 0.25
CA ASN A 53 -3.10 -8.75 -0.99
C ASN A 53 -3.75 -10.09 -0.66
N ALA A 54 -4.89 -10.37 -1.27
CA ALA A 54 -5.66 -11.57 -1.06
C ALA A 54 -6.31 -12.04 -2.37
N PHE A 55 -6.76 -13.28 -2.37
CA PHE A 55 -7.38 -13.98 -3.48
C PHE A 55 -8.68 -14.64 -3.04
N GLU A 56 -9.50 -15.11 -3.98
CA GLU A 56 -10.81 -15.69 -3.68
C GLU A 56 -10.74 -16.93 -2.77
N TRP A 57 -9.73 -17.77 -2.98
CA TRP A 57 -9.51 -18.97 -2.17
C TRP A 57 -9.19 -18.64 -0.70
N ASN A 58 -8.84 -17.40 -0.36
CA ASN A 58 -8.68 -17.00 1.03
C ASN A 58 -10.02 -16.80 1.77
N PHE A 59 -11.16 -16.85 1.08
CA PHE A 59 -12.48 -16.61 1.67
C PHE A 59 -13.34 -17.86 1.80
N THR A 60 -13.09 -18.88 0.97
CA THR A 60 -13.99 -20.03 0.82
C THR A 60 -13.21 -21.34 0.83
N SER A 61 -13.82 -22.43 1.29
CA SER A 61 -13.19 -23.77 1.22
C SER A 61 -13.32 -24.39 -0.17
N ASP A 62 -12.40 -25.27 -0.54
CA ASP A 62 -12.47 -26.04 -1.80
C ASP A 62 -13.76 -26.88 -1.93
N ALA A 63 -14.42 -27.17 -0.80
CA ALA A 63 -15.68 -27.90 -0.78
C ALA A 63 -16.89 -27.01 -1.11
N ASN A 64 -16.81 -25.70 -0.91
CA ASN A 64 -17.90 -24.77 -1.16
C ASN A 64 -17.41 -23.33 -1.41
N HIS A 65 -17.28 -22.95 -2.68
CA HIS A 65 -16.93 -21.58 -3.11
C HIS A 65 -18.10 -20.57 -3.04
N GLY A 66 -19.31 -21.06 -2.77
CA GLY A 66 -20.52 -20.23 -2.62
C GLY A 66 -20.79 -19.80 -1.18
N GLN A 67 -19.88 -20.07 -0.24
CA GLN A 67 -20.04 -19.73 1.16
C GLN A 67 -18.71 -19.26 1.77
N ILE A 68 -18.76 -18.15 2.50
CA ILE A 68 -17.62 -17.68 3.28
C ILE A 68 -17.28 -18.67 4.40
N GLU A 69 -16.02 -19.09 4.44
CA GLU A 69 -15.46 -19.85 5.54
C GLU A 69 -14.97 -18.88 6.63
N GLU A 70 -15.79 -18.69 7.67
CA GLU A 70 -15.55 -17.66 8.69
C GLU A 70 -14.23 -17.87 9.46
N SER A 71 -13.71 -19.11 9.56
CA SER A 71 -12.36 -19.41 10.07
C SER A 71 -11.26 -18.73 9.25
N ARG A 72 -11.32 -18.81 7.91
CA ARG A 72 -10.36 -18.11 7.03
C ARG A 72 -10.53 -16.60 7.14
N PHE A 73 -11.79 -16.14 7.21
CA PHE A 73 -12.09 -14.72 7.32
C PHE A 73 -11.61 -14.08 8.64
N GLN A 74 -11.49 -14.82 9.74
CA GLN A 74 -10.98 -14.26 11.01
C GLN A 74 -9.61 -13.62 10.84
N THR A 75 -8.71 -14.18 10.04
CA THR A 75 -7.37 -13.59 9.88
C THR A 75 -7.39 -12.36 9.00
N ILE A 76 -8.30 -12.29 8.02
CA ILE A 76 -8.56 -11.07 7.24
C ILE A 76 -9.02 -9.93 8.16
N LYS A 77 -9.61 -10.25 9.33
CA LYS A 77 -9.97 -9.23 10.33
C LYS A 77 -8.80 -8.43 10.89
N SER A 78 -7.59 -8.98 10.87
CA SER A 78 -6.37 -8.29 11.28
C SER A 78 -6.06 -7.05 10.43
N PHE A 79 -6.47 -7.07 9.17
CA PHE A 79 -6.14 -6.03 8.19
C PHE A 79 -7.29 -5.04 8.00
N THR A 80 -6.98 -3.82 7.55
CA THR A 80 -7.98 -2.78 7.32
C THR A 80 -8.81 -3.03 6.06
N GLY A 81 -8.26 -3.77 5.11
CA GLY A 81 -8.90 -4.17 3.88
C GLY A 81 -7.96 -5.00 3.03
N ILE A 82 -8.44 -5.37 1.84
CA ILE A 82 -7.67 -6.17 0.90
C ILE A 82 -7.44 -5.42 -0.40
N ARG A 83 -6.35 -5.79 -1.06
CA ARG A 83 -6.25 -5.74 -2.52
C ARG A 83 -6.58 -7.13 -3.05
N HIS A 84 -7.68 -7.22 -3.79
CA HIS A 84 -8.12 -8.46 -4.38
C HIS A 84 -7.57 -8.57 -5.80
N TYR A 85 -6.75 -9.59 -6.03
CA TYR A 85 -6.28 -9.95 -7.34
C TYR A 85 -7.36 -10.69 -8.12
N LEU A 86 -7.98 -10.01 -9.09
CA LEU A 86 -9.00 -10.61 -9.95
C LEU A 86 -8.46 -10.78 -11.37
N ASP A 87 -8.12 -12.02 -11.73
CA ASP A 87 -7.82 -12.33 -13.13
C ASP A 87 -9.08 -12.14 -13.98
N TRP A 88 -8.99 -11.36 -15.06
CA TRP A 88 -10.13 -11.03 -15.91
C TRP A 88 -10.85 -12.29 -16.46
N GLN A 89 -10.11 -13.37 -16.75
CA GLN A 89 -10.66 -14.67 -17.14
C GLN A 89 -11.72 -15.19 -16.15
N ARG A 90 -11.63 -14.86 -14.86
CA ARG A 90 -12.59 -15.30 -13.84
C ARG A 90 -14.01 -14.78 -14.08
N ILE A 91 -14.15 -13.56 -14.64
CA ILE A 91 -15.47 -12.94 -14.81
C ILE A 91 -15.98 -12.93 -16.23
N GLU A 92 -15.10 -13.05 -17.23
CA GLU A 92 -15.45 -13.01 -18.66
C GLU A 92 -14.71 -14.12 -19.40
N ASN A 93 -15.10 -15.38 -19.16
CA ASN A 93 -14.48 -16.54 -19.78
C ASN A 93 -14.73 -16.65 -21.30
N LYS A 94 -15.73 -15.91 -21.80
CA LYS A 94 -16.06 -15.70 -23.21
C LYS A 94 -16.40 -14.23 -23.41
N GLU A 95 -15.94 -13.63 -24.51
CA GLU A 95 -16.20 -12.21 -24.78
C GLU A 95 -17.69 -11.87 -24.69
N GLY A 96 -18.01 -10.89 -23.85
CA GLY A 96 -19.36 -10.38 -23.59
C GLY A 96 -20.21 -11.23 -22.63
N SER A 97 -19.73 -12.40 -22.19
CA SER A 97 -20.40 -13.30 -21.24
C SER A 97 -19.82 -13.09 -19.84
N PHE A 98 -20.46 -12.23 -19.05
CA PHE A 98 -20.01 -11.91 -17.70
C PHE A 98 -20.69 -12.78 -16.64
N THR A 99 -19.90 -13.33 -15.72
CA THR A 99 -20.37 -14.13 -14.58
C THR A 99 -19.65 -13.70 -13.30
N TYR A 100 -20.38 -13.67 -12.19
CA TYR A 100 -19.95 -13.05 -10.94
C TYR A 100 -20.26 -13.92 -9.72
N SER A 101 -21.48 -14.43 -9.64
CA SER A 101 -21.99 -15.05 -8.42
C SER A 101 -23.05 -16.09 -8.79
N PRO A 102 -22.63 -17.34 -9.08
CA PRO A 102 -21.24 -17.80 -9.13
C PRO A 102 -20.52 -17.39 -10.43
N SER A 103 -19.21 -17.19 -10.36
CA SER A 103 -18.36 -17.16 -11.56
C SER A 103 -18.37 -18.54 -12.23
N HIS A 104 -18.45 -18.57 -13.56
CA HIS A 104 -18.35 -19.83 -14.33
C HIS A 104 -16.89 -20.31 -14.51
N TRP A 105 -15.93 -19.64 -13.89
CA TRP A 105 -14.52 -20.02 -13.93
C TRP A 105 -13.90 -20.00 -12.53
N GLY A 106 -14.11 -21.09 -11.80
CA GLY A 106 -13.61 -21.28 -10.43
C GLY A 106 -14.68 -21.14 -9.35
N ASP A 107 -15.93 -20.88 -9.73
CA ASP A 107 -17.13 -21.13 -8.93
C ASP A 107 -17.35 -20.20 -7.72
N TRP A 108 -16.52 -19.17 -7.55
CA TRP A 108 -16.64 -18.20 -6.45
C TRP A 108 -17.86 -17.30 -6.56
N ASP A 109 -18.40 -16.95 -5.39
CA ASP A 109 -19.45 -15.95 -5.22
C ASP A 109 -18.83 -14.60 -4.81
N TYR A 110 -18.52 -13.77 -5.81
CA TYR A 110 -17.93 -12.45 -5.58
C TYR A 110 -18.87 -11.49 -4.82
N ASP A 111 -20.18 -11.57 -5.04
CA ASP A 111 -21.15 -10.76 -4.29
C ASP A 111 -21.05 -11.06 -2.80
N GLN A 112 -20.99 -12.35 -2.41
CA GLN A 112 -20.86 -12.75 -1.02
C GLN A 112 -19.50 -12.35 -0.41
N ILE A 113 -18.40 -12.52 -1.14
CA ILE A 113 -17.06 -12.12 -0.68
C ILE A 113 -17.04 -10.62 -0.37
N TYR A 114 -17.47 -9.79 -1.31
CA TYR A 114 -17.43 -8.34 -1.13
C TYR A 114 -18.49 -7.83 -0.15
N GLN A 115 -19.66 -8.49 -0.06
CA GLN A 115 -20.65 -8.19 0.97
C GLN A 115 -20.09 -8.46 2.36
N ARG A 116 -19.44 -9.62 2.57
CA ARG A 116 -18.83 -9.96 3.86
C ARG A 116 -17.73 -8.97 4.27
N MET A 117 -16.92 -8.52 3.32
CA MET A 117 -15.91 -7.48 3.53
C MET A 117 -16.55 -6.17 3.99
N LYS A 118 -17.61 -5.72 3.28
CA LYS A 118 -18.36 -4.52 3.65
C LYS A 118 -19.00 -4.63 5.03
N ASP A 119 -19.62 -5.76 5.35
CA ASP A 119 -20.24 -6.01 6.66
C ASP A 119 -19.23 -5.97 7.81
N ALA A 120 -17.95 -6.31 7.52
CA ALA A 120 -16.84 -6.18 8.46
C ALA A 120 -16.21 -4.78 8.51
N GLY A 121 -16.75 -3.81 7.78
CA GLY A 121 -16.20 -2.46 7.69
C GLY A 121 -14.83 -2.40 6.98
N LYS A 122 -14.55 -3.35 6.08
CA LYS A 122 -13.27 -3.45 5.38
C LYS A 122 -13.37 -2.97 3.94
N TYR A 123 -12.33 -2.29 3.48
CA TYR A 123 -12.27 -1.90 2.08
C TYR A 123 -11.84 -3.06 1.17
N VAL A 124 -12.23 -2.96 -0.09
CA VAL A 124 -11.71 -3.77 -1.19
C VAL A 124 -11.14 -2.83 -2.24
N LEU A 125 -9.88 -3.04 -2.61
CA LEU A 125 -9.28 -2.58 -3.86
C LEU A 125 -9.32 -3.74 -4.83
N LEU A 126 -10.07 -3.62 -5.92
CA LEU A 126 -10.16 -4.67 -6.93
C LEU A 126 -9.15 -4.40 -8.04
N ASP A 127 -8.12 -5.24 -8.17
CA ASP A 127 -7.19 -5.22 -9.31
C ASP A 127 -7.72 -6.12 -10.42
N LEU A 128 -8.19 -5.51 -11.51
CA LEU A 128 -8.58 -6.23 -12.72
C LEU A 128 -7.35 -6.44 -13.61
N LYS A 129 -6.83 -7.65 -13.62
CA LYS A 129 -5.56 -7.96 -14.28
C LYS A 129 -5.65 -9.08 -15.32
N GLY A 130 -4.61 -9.12 -16.15
CA GLY A 130 -4.38 -10.20 -17.10
C GLY A 130 -5.34 -10.24 -18.28
N CYS A 131 -5.11 -11.21 -19.16
CA CYS A 131 -5.85 -11.40 -20.40
C CYS A 131 -6.67 -12.70 -20.36
N PRO A 132 -7.97 -12.67 -20.69
CA PRO A 132 -8.73 -13.88 -20.87
C PRO A 132 -8.30 -14.63 -22.14
N ASP A 133 -8.54 -15.95 -22.16
CA ASP A 133 -8.12 -16.86 -23.23
C ASP A 133 -8.66 -16.43 -24.60
N TRP A 134 -9.89 -15.93 -24.65
CA TRP A 134 -10.50 -15.45 -25.90
C TRP A 134 -9.80 -14.19 -26.44
N LEU A 135 -9.21 -13.36 -25.58
CA LEU A 135 -8.41 -12.21 -26.01
C LEU A 135 -7.03 -12.69 -26.48
N LEU A 136 -6.43 -13.62 -25.74
CA LEU A 136 -5.17 -14.27 -26.14
C LEU A 136 -5.30 -15.05 -27.45
N ALA A 137 -6.49 -15.50 -27.82
CA ALA A 137 -6.73 -16.12 -29.13
C ALA A 137 -6.38 -15.19 -30.30
N SER A 138 -6.41 -13.87 -30.11
CA SER A 138 -5.95 -12.90 -31.12
C SER A 138 -4.43 -12.90 -31.30
N TYR A 139 -3.66 -13.37 -30.30
CA TYR A 139 -2.20 -13.45 -30.36
C TYR A 139 -1.75 -14.74 -31.08
N PRO A 140 -0.60 -14.70 -31.79
CA PRO A 140 0.03 -15.89 -32.33
C PRO A 140 0.30 -16.95 -31.25
N ILE A 141 0.18 -18.24 -31.59
CA ILE A 141 0.20 -19.36 -30.62
C ILE A 141 1.42 -19.33 -29.67
N GLY A 142 2.60 -18.96 -30.15
CA GLY A 142 3.82 -18.86 -29.33
C GLY A 142 4.03 -17.51 -28.61
N LYS A 143 3.02 -16.64 -28.63
CA LYS A 143 3.06 -15.27 -28.06
C LYS A 143 1.93 -15.02 -27.06
N ARG A 144 1.26 -16.08 -26.61
CA ARG A 144 0.14 -16.00 -25.65
C ARG A 144 0.70 -16.12 -24.24
N ASP A 145 0.56 -15.04 -23.48
CA ASP A 145 0.88 -14.99 -22.05
C ASP A 145 -0.24 -14.20 -21.38
N ALA A 146 -0.75 -14.69 -20.24
CA ALA A 146 -1.84 -14.05 -19.52
C ALA A 146 -1.50 -12.61 -19.08
N GLU A 147 -0.22 -12.26 -18.97
CA GLU A 147 0.26 -10.92 -18.61
C GLU A 147 0.52 -10.01 -19.83
N ASN A 148 0.18 -10.44 -21.04
CA ASN A 148 0.21 -9.58 -22.21
C ASN A 148 -0.62 -8.30 -21.99
N VAL A 149 -0.36 -7.28 -22.80
CA VAL A 149 -1.20 -6.07 -22.84
C VAL A 149 -2.66 -6.46 -23.10
N PRO A 150 -3.63 -5.97 -22.30
CA PRO A 150 -5.06 -6.32 -22.39
C PRO A 150 -5.76 -5.64 -23.59
N ALA A 151 -5.15 -5.78 -24.76
CA ALA A 151 -5.61 -5.33 -26.05
C ALA A 151 -5.40 -6.46 -27.08
N PRO A 152 -6.30 -6.62 -28.07
CA PRO A 152 -6.09 -7.55 -29.17
C PRO A 152 -4.74 -7.35 -29.87
N TYR A 153 -4.14 -8.45 -30.32
CA TYR A 153 -2.84 -8.42 -30.99
C TYR A 153 -2.88 -7.55 -32.26
N GLY A 154 -1.81 -6.78 -32.47
CA GLY A 154 -1.63 -5.95 -33.66
C GLY A 154 -2.32 -4.59 -33.63
N LEU A 155 -3.09 -4.28 -32.58
CA LEU A 155 -3.63 -2.93 -32.39
C LEU A 155 -2.55 -1.94 -31.93
N ASP A 156 -2.76 -0.66 -32.27
CA ASP A 156 -1.90 0.43 -31.81
C ASP A 156 -2.13 0.68 -30.32
N ARG A 157 -1.12 0.43 -29.50
CA ARG A 157 -1.17 0.57 -28.05
C ARG A 157 -1.12 2.02 -27.58
N ALA A 158 -0.79 2.97 -28.46
CA ALA A 158 -0.78 4.39 -28.12
C ALA A 158 -2.19 5.01 -28.11
N VAL A 159 -3.22 4.31 -28.59
CA VAL A 159 -4.59 4.85 -28.67
C VAL A 159 -5.54 4.20 -27.66
N PRO A 160 -6.37 4.98 -26.94
CA PRO A 160 -7.31 4.44 -25.95
C PRO A 160 -8.30 3.40 -26.51
N ALA A 161 -8.70 3.53 -27.79
CA ALA A 161 -9.66 2.63 -28.41
C ALA A 161 -9.20 1.16 -28.46
N SER A 162 -7.90 0.90 -28.42
CA SER A 162 -7.34 -0.47 -28.40
C SER A 162 -7.69 -1.25 -27.13
N TYR A 163 -8.04 -0.54 -26.06
CA TYR A 163 -8.31 -1.08 -24.72
C TYR A 163 -9.82 -1.15 -24.40
N ILE A 164 -10.68 -0.91 -25.39
CA ILE A 164 -12.14 -0.82 -25.18
C ILE A 164 -12.74 -2.07 -24.53
N LYS A 165 -12.14 -3.25 -24.75
CA LYS A 165 -12.61 -4.51 -24.16
C LYS A 165 -12.34 -4.56 -22.65
N GLN A 166 -11.12 -4.20 -22.21
CA GLN A 166 -10.80 -4.10 -20.79
C GLN A 166 -11.63 -3.01 -20.10
N ALA A 167 -11.79 -1.86 -20.76
CA ALA A 167 -12.59 -0.76 -20.24
C ALA A 167 -14.09 -1.12 -20.10
N ARG A 168 -14.61 -2.04 -20.93
CA ARG A 168 -15.96 -2.61 -20.74
C ARG A 168 -16.01 -3.49 -19.50
N ALA A 169 -15.04 -4.38 -19.29
CA ALA A 169 -14.98 -5.22 -18.10
C ALA A 169 -14.90 -4.37 -16.81
N ALA A 170 -14.10 -3.30 -16.84
CA ALA A 170 -14.03 -2.31 -15.78
C ALA A 170 -15.39 -1.64 -15.52
N PHE A 171 -16.11 -1.20 -16.57
CA PHE A 171 -17.47 -0.66 -16.45
C PHE A 171 -18.41 -1.66 -15.77
N GLN A 172 -18.39 -2.94 -16.18
CA GLN A 172 -19.31 -3.93 -15.62
C GLN A 172 -19.07 -4.17 -14.11
N LEU A 173 -17.80 -4.28 -13.71
CA LEU A 173 -17.43 -4.41 -12.29
C LEU A 173 -17.80 -3.16 -11.48
N ALA A 174 -17.49 -1.98 -12.00
CA ALA A 174 -17.82 -0.71 -11.35
C ALA A 174 -19.33 -0.49 -11.24
N ALA A 175 -20.09 -0.83 -12.28
CA ALA A 175 -21.55 -0.69 -12.27
C ALA A 175 -22.18 -1.61 -11.23
N ARG A 176 -21.72 -2.86 -11.16
CA ARG A 176 -22.22 -3.85 -10.21
C ARG A 176 -21.85 -3.50 -8.78
N TYR A 177 -20.56 -3.35 -8.50
CA TYR A 177 -20.03 -3.27 -7.13
C TYR A 177 -19.84 -1.84 -6.62
N GLY A 178 -19.89 -0.84 -7.49
CA GLY A 178 -19.90 0.57 -7.11
C GLY A 178 -21.18 0.99 -6.42
N SER A 179 -21.21 2.24 -5.99
CA SER A 179 -22.29 2.89 -5.24
C SER A 179 -23.42 3.44 -6.11
N ASN A 180 -23.18 3.64 -7.41
CA ASN A 180 -24.16 4.25 -8.32
C ASN A 180 -25.30 3.27 -8.66
N LYS A 181 -26.52 3.58 -8.20
CA LYS A 181 -27.73 2.78 -8.49
C LYS A 181 -28.43 3.17 -9.78
N ASP A 182 -28.07 4.31 -10.37
CA ASP A 182 -28.73 4.90 -11.53
C ASP A 182 -28.05 4.53 -12.85
N VAL A 183 -27.11 3.56 -12.83
CA VAL A 183 -26.51 3.01 -14.04
C VAL A 183 -27.60 2.42 -14.93
N ASP A 184 -27.54 2.74 -16.21
CA ASP A 184 -28.45 2.17 -17.21
C ASP A 184 -28.31 0.64 -17.26
N LYS A 185 -29.35 -0.04 -16.77
CA LYS A 185 -29.38 -1.51 -16.70
C LYS A 185 -29.31 -2.17 -18.07
N GLY A 186 -29.65 -1.46 -19.15
CA GLY A 186 -29.51 -1.95 -20.52
C GLY A 186 -28.06 -2.10 -20.98
N LEU A 187 -27.10 -1.52 -20.25
CA LEU A 187 -25.66 -1.65 -20.52
C LEU A 187 -25.01 -2.79 -19.73
N LEU A 188 -25.74 -3.41 -18.80
CA LEU A 188 -25.21 -4.43 -17.90
C LEU A 188 -25.26 -5.80 -18.55
N LEU A 189 -24.13 -6.47 -18.54
CA LEU A 189 -23.95 -7.80 -19.09
C LEU A 189 -23.88 -8.79 -17.94
N ALA A 190 -24.71 -9.84 -18.04
CA ALA A 190 -24.66 -11.00 -17.18
C ALA A 190 -25.13 -12.19 -18.02
N ASP A 191 -24.36 -13.27 -18.01
CA ASP A 191 -24.69 -14.52 -18.69
C ASP A 191 -25.66 -15.33 -17.81
N PRO A 192 -26.96 -15.45 -18.17
CA PRO A 192 -27.94 -16.12 -17.33
C PRO A 192 -27.87 -17.65 -17.44
N THR A 193 -26.93 -18.21 -18.21
CA THR A 193 -26.76 -19.66 -18.28
C THR A 193 -26.41 -20.23 -16.91
N VAL A 194 -26.84 -21.47 -16.68
CA VAL A 194 -26.56 -22.21 -15.43
C VAL A 194 -25.63 -23.37 -15.76
N ARG A 195 -24.69 -23.68 -14.86
CA ARG A 195 -23.74 -24.79 -15.08
C ARG A 195 -24.39 -26.16 -14.85
N TRP A 196 -25.38 -26.23 -13.97
CA TRP A 196 -26.23 -27.39 -13.71
C TRP A 196 -27.64 -26.96 -13.25
N ARG A 197 -28.57 -27.91 -13.13
CA ARG A 197 -30.02 -27.67 -12.95
C ARG A 197 -30.42 -26.67 -11.86
N ASP A 198 -29.69 -26.66 -10.75
CA ASP A 198 -30.02 -25.88 -9.53
C ASP A 198 -28.96 -24.81 -9.22
N ASP A 199 -28.09 -24.50 -10.19
CA ASP A 199 -27.08 -23.46 -10.06
C ASP A 199 -27.70 -22.06 -10.15
N PRO A 200 -27.32 -21.09 -9.29
CA PRO A 200 -27.88 -19.74 -9.37
C PRO A 200 -27.54 -19.05 -10.71
N GLN A 201 -28.53 -18.36 -11.28
CA GLN A 201 -28.33 -17.57 -12.49
C GLN A 201 -27.60 -16.26 -12.17
N ASN A 202 -26.65 -15.89 -13.02
CA ASN A 202 -26.11 -14.54 -13.01
C ASN A 202 -27.15 -13.56 -13.55
N MET A 203 -27.40 -12.50 -12.78
CA MET A 203 -28.34 -11.44 -13.13
C MET A 203 -27.64 -10.08 -13.16
N PRO A 204 -28.08 -9.15 -14.04
CA PRO A 204 -27.64 -7.76 -13.99
C PRO A 204 -27.94 -7.14 -12.62
N LYS A 205 -26.92 -6.65 -11.93
CA LYS A 205 -27.03 -5.88 -10.68
C LYS A 205 -26.24 -4.58 -10.83
N ALA A 206 -26.70 -3.53 -10.15
CA ALA A 206 -26.04 -2.24 -10.13
C ALA A 206 -26.06 -1.63 -8.73
N GLY A 207 -25.04 -0.84 -8.40
CA GLY A 207 -25.06 0.02 -7.23
C GLY A 207 -25.07 -0.73 -5.89
N LEU A 208 -24.42 -1.92 -5.81
CA LEU A 208 -24.35 -2.70 -4.57
C LEU A 208 -23.52 -1.98 -3.48
N GLY A 209 -22.58 -1.13 -3.90
CA GLY A 209 -21.71 -0.33 -3.05
C GLY A 209 -20.78 -1.18 -2.19
N LEU A 210 -20.24 -2.27 -2.75
CA LEU A 210 -19.36 -3.23 -2.07
C LEU A 210 -17.88 -2.92 -2.26
N ILE A 211 -17.52 -2.18 -3.31
CA ILE A 211 -16.14 -1.84 -3.65
C ILE A 211 -16.04 -0.33 -3.84
N THR A 212 -14.94 0.26 -3.34
CA THR A 212 -14.67 1.70 -3.44
C THR A 212 -13.53 2.01 -4.41
N TYR A 213 -12.61 1.07 -4.61
CA TYR A 213 -11.40 1.28 -5.37
C TYR A 213 -11.25 0.22 -6.46
N MET A 214 -10.87 0.65 -7.66
CA MET A 214 -10.55 -0.26 -8.76
C MET A 214 -9.21 0.11 -9.37
N GLU A 215 -8.37 -0.90 -9.58
CA GLU A 215 -7.04 -0.79 -10.14
C GLU A 215 -7.00 -1.37 -11.56
N CYS A 216 -6.27 -0.68 -12.43
CA CYS A 216 -6.15 -1.02 -13.83
C CYS A 216 -4.87 -1.83 -14.08
N ASP A 217 -4.97 -3.14 -13.88
CA ASP A 217 -3.91 -4.11 -14.14
C ASP A 217 -2.67 -3.88 -13.26
N ASN A 218 -1.66 -4.75 -13.43
CA ASN A 218 -0.53 -4.85 -12.52
C ASN A 218 0.81 -4.67 -13.25
N GLU A 219 1.67 -3.77 -12.77
CA GLU A 219 3.08 -3.66 -13.19
C GLU A 219 3.27 -3.52 -14.69
N ARG A 220 2.49 -2.66 -15.35
CA ARG A 220 2.54 -2.54 -16.82
C ARG A 220 3.89 -2.05 -17.36
N ASP A 221 4.78 -1.57 -16.51
CA ASP A 221 6.17 -1.24 -16.82
C ASP A 221 7.14 -2.45 -16.73
N LYS A 222 6.64 -3.67 -16.45
CA LYS A 222 7.41 -4.92 -16.31
C LYS A 222 8.34 -5.24 -17.49
N TRP A 223 9.57 -4.77 -17.41
CA TRP A 223 10.57 -4.96 -18.48
C TRP A 223 10.98 -6.43 -18.67
N TRP A 224 10.89 -7.24 -17.61
CA TRP A 224 11.34 -8.63 -17.62
C TRP A 224 10.42 -9.59 -18.40
N LYS A 225 9.16 -9.21 -18.67
CA LYS A 225 8.23 -10.01 -19.50
C LYS A 225 8.31 -9.67 -20.99
N GLY A 226 9.12 -8.68 -21.35
CA GLY A 226 9.33 -8.26 -22.74
C GLY A 226 8.18 -7.44 -23.32
N PRO A 227 8.30 -7.01 -24.59
CA PRO A 227 7.48 -5.96 -25.17
C PRO A 227 6.01 -6.32 -25.35
N LEU A 228 5.62 -7.60 -25.29
CA LEU A 228 4.21 -7.98 -25.40
C LEU A 228 3.41 -7.71 -24.12
N ALA A 229 4.10 -7.71 -22.96
CA ALA A 229 3.56 -7.44 -21.64
C ALA A 229 3.98 -6.08 -21.08
N GLN A 230 5.03 -5.47 -21.57
CA GLN A 230 5.42 -4.12 -21.17
C GLN A 230 4.62 -3.04 -21.93
N GLN A 231 4.31 -1.95 -21.24
CA GLN A 231 3.80 -0.69 -21.77
C GLN A 231 4.75 0.45 -21.36
N SER A 232 4.98 1.37 -22.28
CA SER A 232 5.49 2.71 -21.98
C SER A 232 4.49 3.51 -21.14
N ALA A 233 4.93 4.63 -20.58
CA ALA A 233 4.06 5.55 -19.84
C ALA A 233 2.91 6.07 -20.71
N GLU A 234 3.16 6.37 -21.98
CA GLU A 234 2.17 6.86 -22.92
C GLU A 234 1.14 5.80 -23.32
N GLU A 235 1.58 4.56 -23.61
CA GLU A 235 0.69 3.44 -23.87
C GLU A 235 -0.15 3.11 -22.63
N TYR A 236 0.45 3.17 -21.44
CA TYR A 236 -0.28 2.92 -20.20
C TYR A 236 -1.28 4.04 -19.89
N ALA A 237 -0.94 5.31 -20.15
CA ALA A 237 -1.88 6.43 -20.05
C ALA A 237 -3.05 6.28 -21.04
N ALA A 238 -2.81 5.78 -22.25
CA ALA A 238 -3.85 5.48 -23.23
C ALA A 238 -4.79 4.37 -22.74
N ASN A 239 -4.23 3.28 -22.21
CA ASN A 239 -5.00 2.21 -21.57
C ASN A 239 -5.86 2.75 -20.42
N LEU A 240 -5.21 3.40 -19.46
CA LEU A 240 -5.84 3.92 -18.27
C LEU A 240 -6.88 4.99 -18.61
N SER A 241 -6.71 5.75 -19.70
CA SER A 241 -7.72 6.67 -20.17
C SER A 241 -8.97 5.99 -20.71
N ALA A 242 -8.87 4.82 -21.34
CA ALA A 242 -10.03 4.02 -21.72
C ALA A 242 -10.69 3.44 -20.46
N PHE A 243 -9.89 2.86 -19.58
CA PHE A 243 -10.32 2.25 -18.33
C PHE A 243 -11.03 3.26 -17.41
N TYR A 244 -10.52 4.48 -17.27
CA TYR A 244 -11.02 5.50 -16.35
C TYR A 244 -12.45 5.91 -16.68
N ASP A 245 -12.71 6.39 -17.89
CA ASP A 245 -13.99 6.99 -18.25
C ASP A 245 -14.33 6.84 -19.74
N GLY A 246 -13.78 5.82 -20.40
CA GLY A 246 -13.97 5.62 -21.84
C GLY A 246 -13.36 6.73 -22.67
N HIS A 247 -12.21 7.25 -22.23
CA HIS A 247 -11.51 8.42 -22.78
C HIS A 247 -12.46 9.62 -22.90
N LYS A 248 -12.95 10.09 -21.75
CA LYS A 248 -13.94 11.19 -21.64
C LYS A 248 -15.24 10.88 -22.39
N GLY A 249 -15.62 9.60 -22.42
CA GLY A 249 -16.82 9.11 -23.08
C GLY A 249 -16.73 8.95 -24.61
N THR A 250 -15.59 9.23 -25.26
CA THR A 250 -15.48 9.08 -26.72
C THR A 250 -15.57 7.64 -27.20
N LEU A 251 -15.32 6.67 -26.31
CA LEU A 251 -15.44 5.23 -26.62
C LEU A 251 -16.88 4.70 -26.53
N GLY A 252 -17.85 5.56 -26.20
CA GLY A 252 -19.27 5.21 -26.13
C GLY A 252 -19.75 4.79 -24.74
N LYS A 253 -21.03 4.43 -24.65
CA LYS A 253 -21.69 4.00 -23.41
C LYS A 253 -21.20 2.62 -22.97
N GLY A 254 -21.22 2.36 -21.66
CA GLY A 254 -20.85 1.06 -21.10
C GLY A 254 -19.34 0.82 -21.04
N ILE A 255 -18.55 1.89 -21.08
CA ILE A 255 -17.08 1.85 -21.13
C ILE A 255 -16.49 2.77 -20.06
N GLY A 256 -15.62 2.21 -19.22
CA GLY A 256 -14.85 2.90 -18.20
C GLY A 256 -15.51 2.97 -16.81
N VAL A 257 -14.68 3.08 -15.78
CA VAL A 257 -15.09 3.08 -14.37
C VAL A 257 -16.03 4.22 -14.04
N LYS A 258 -15.62 5.45 -14.34
CA LYS A 258 -16.31 6.68 -13.94
C LYS A 258 -17.62 6.90 -14.67
N THR A 259 -17.83 6.24 -15.81
CA THR A 259 -19.12 6.27 -16.52
C THR A 259 -20.12 5.31 -15.88
N ALA A 260 -19.66 4.27 -15.19
CA ALA A 260 -20.48 3.41 -14.32
C ALA A 260 -20.69 4.05 -12.94
N ASP A 261 -19.61 4.44 -12.26
CA ASP A 261 -19.69 5.07 -10.95
C ASP A 261 -18.69 6.24 -10.84
N PRO A 262 -19.14 7.50 -10.87
CA PRO A 262 -18.26 8.66 -10.75
C PRO A 262 -17.55 8.75 -9.39
N ASN A 263 -18.09 8.12 -8.34
CA ASN A 263 -17.52 8.14 -6.99
C ASN A 263 -16.47 7.04 -6.77
N MET A 264 -16.40 6.03 -7.64
CA MET A 264 -15.40 4.97 -7.52
C MET A 264 -14.01 5.51 -7.82
N ILE A 265 -13.05 5.24 -6.94
CA ILE A 265 -11.68 5.74 -7.06
C ILE A 265 -10.86 4.82 -7.95
N VAL A 266 -10.26 5.39 -9.01
CA VAL A 266 -9.42 4.64 -9.96
C VAL A 266 -7.95 4.77 -9.58
N VAL A 267 -7.34 3.63 -9.30
CA VAL A 267 -5.94 3.50 -8.93
C VAL A 267 -5.16 3.08 -10.17
N MET A 268 -4.06 3.76 -10.49
CA MET A 268 -3.16 3.23 -11.50
C MET A 268 -2.58 1.90 -11.02
N GLY A 269 -2.25 1.00 -11.94
CA GLY A 269 -1.54 -0.22 -11.65
C GLY A 269 -0.22 0.09 -10.97
N GLY A 270 0.13 -0.70 -9.95
CA GLY A 270 1.40 -0.53 -9.26
C GLY A 270 2.58 -0.69 -10.21
N LEU A 271 3.41 0.35 -10.34
CA LEU A 271 4.68 0.28 -11.09
C LEU A 271 5.66 -0.69 -10.43
N ALA A 272 6.34 -1.51 -11.23
CA ALA A 272 7.40 -2.39 -10.77
C ALA A 272 8.77 -1.73 -10.71
N ASP A 273 9.04 -0.76 -11.59
CA ASP A 273 10.14 0.19 -11.45
C ASP A 273 9.58 1.47 -10.83
N PRO A 274 9.73 1.68 -9.51
CA PRO A 274 9.06 2.77 -8.80
C PRO A 274 9.74 4.12 -9.11
N ASN A 275 9.48 4.62 -10.31
CA ASN A 275 10.09 5.82 -10.87
C ASN A 275 9.02 6.89 -11.17
N PRO A 276 9.02 8.02 -10.45
CA PRO A 276 8.05 9.11 -10.67
C PRO A 276 8.08 9.68 -12.09
N GLU A 277 9.17 9.51 -12.86
CA GLU A 277 9.24 9.98 -14.23
C GLU A 277 8.27 9.24 -15.17
N PHE A 278 7.99 7.97 -14.90
CA PHE A 278 6.96 7.23 -15.63
C PHE A 278 5.60 7.92 -15.48
N VAL A 279 5.24 8.29 -14.25
CA VAL A 279 3.99 8.99 -13.96
C VAL A 279 4.00 10.43 -14.49
N ARG A 280 5.14 11.12 -14.48
CA ARG A 280 5.28 12.45 -15.10
C ARG A 280 4.90 12.43 -16.59
N LYS A 281 5.37 11.42 -17.32
CA LYS A 281 5.01 11.22 -18.73
C LYS A 281 3.53 10.91 -18.90
N MET A 282 2.93 10.10 -18.02
CA MET A 282 1.47 9.87 -18.03
C MET A 282 0.68 11.17 -17.80
N VAL A 283 1.11 12.02 -16.85
CA VAL A 283 0.47 13.32 -16.59
C VAL A 283 0.59 14.24 -17.81
N GLN A 284 1.76 14.27 -18.46
CA GLN A 284 1.95 15.04 -19.69
C GLN A 284 1.07 14.51 -20.83
N TRP A 285 0.96 13.18 -20.96
CA TRP A 285 0.04 12.56 -21.91
C TRP A 285 -1.41 12.96 -21.64
N CYS A 286 -1.85 12.95 -20.39
CA CYS A 286 -3.20 13.40 -20.01
C CYS A 286 -3.41 14.88 -20.37
N LYS A 287 -2.44 15.74 -20.08
CA LYS A 287 -2.52 17.16 -20.43
C LYS A 287 -2.67 17.36 -21.95
N THR A 288 -1.94 16.60 -22.76
CA THR A 288 -2.01 16.70 -24.22
C THR A 288 -3.29 16.10 -24.81
N ASN A 289 -3.72 14.93 -24.33
CA ASN A 289 -4.77 14.13 -24.98
C ASN A 289 -6.16 14.27 -24.31
N ARG A 290 -6.20 14.62 -23.02
CA ARG A 290 -7.43 14.83 -22.26
C ARG A 290 -7.68 16.31 -21.95
N GLY A 291 -6.62 17.11 -21.82
CA GLY A 291 -6.70 18.55 -21.61
C GLY A 291 -6.86 18.94 -20.14
N MET A 292 -7.59 20.02 -19.90
CA MET A 292 -7.84 20.59 -18.58
C MET A 292 -9.31 20.45 -18.18
N LYS A 293 -9.56 20.24 -16.89
CA LYS A 293 -10.88 20.35 -16.27
C LYS A 293 -11.28 21.83 -16.13
N ALA A 294 -12.56 22.10 -15.95
CA ALA A 294 -13.10 23.46 -15.81
C ALA A 294 -12.51 24.23 -14.61
N ASN A 295 -12.07 23.52 -13.57
CA ASN A 295 -11.42 24.09 -12.39
C ASN A 295 -9.91 24.37 -12.59
N GLY A 296 -9.38 24.22 -13.80
CA GLY A 296 -7.99 24.48 -14.12
C GLY A 296 -7.01 23.35 -13.79
N GLN A 297 -7.49 22.20 -13.28
CA GLN A 297 -6.67 21.01 -13.08
C GLN A 297 -6.48 20.24 -14.39
N ILE A 298 -5.39 19.47 -14.50
CA ILE A 298 -5.20 18.52 -15.61
C ILE A 298 -6.26 17.43 -15.50
N ASP A 299 -6.88 17.06 -16.63
CA ASP A 299 -7.83 15.95 -16.71
C ASP A 299 -7.07 14.61 -16.71
N LEU A 300 -6.62 14.18 -15.53
CA LEU A 300 -5.93 12.89 -15.33
C LEU A 300 -6.87 11.71 -15.60
N CYS A 301 -6.29 10.59 -16.07
CA CYS A 301 -6.99 9.31 -16.21
C CYS A 301 -6.88 8.41 -14.97
N PHE A 302 -6.54 8.96 -13.80
CA PHE A 302 -6.42 8.23 -12.55
C PHE A 302 -6.61 9.19 -11.37
N ASP A 303 -7.02 8.62 -10.24
CA ASP A 303 -7.22 9.37 -8.98
C ASP A 303 -6.04 9.16 -8.00
N VAL A 304 -5.31 8.04 -8.14
CA VAL A 304 -4.24 7.64 -7.22
C VAL A 304 -3.00 7.18 -7.99
N ILE A 305 -1.81 7.67 -7.57
CA ILE A 305 -0.53 7.12 -8.00
C ILE A 305 -0.25 5.85 -7.19
N ASN A 306 0.26 4.83 -7.86
CA ASN A 306 0.57 3.56 -7.24
C ASN A 306 1.90 2.99 -7.73
N TYR A 307 2.66 2.39 -6.83
CA TYR A 307 3.88 1.66 -7.13
C TYR A 307 4.08 0.49 -6.18
N HIS A 308 4.88 -0.47 -6.60
CA HIS A 308 5.35 -1.56 -5.78
C HIS A 308 6.79 -1.31 -5.39
N GLN A 309 7.13 -1.53 -4.13
CA GLN A 309 8.53 -1.52 -3.73
C GLN A 309 8.75 -2.43 -2.54
N TYR A 310 9.70 -3.34 -2.73
CA TYR A 310 10.10 -4.32 -1.75
C TYR A 310 11.46 -3.93 -1.16
N SER A 311 11.60 -4.00 0.16
CA SER A 311 12.85 -3.62 0.83
C SER A 311 13.87 -4.74 0.75
N ASN A 312 14.95 -4.53 0.01
CA ASN A 312 16.07 -5.47 -0.13
C ASN A 312 17.37 -4.71 -0.37
N ASP A 313 18.48 -5.44 -0.45
CA ASP A 313 19.81 -4.89 -0.68
C ASP A 313 20.13 -4.63 -2.17
N GLY A 314 19.17 -4.79 -3.08
CA GLY A 314 19.38 -4.67 -4.52
C GLY A 314 19.94 -3.31 -4.95
N PHE A 315 19.49 -2.23 -4.31
CA PHE A 315 20.01 -0.87 -4.59
C PHE A 315 21.49 -0.68 -4.22
N GLN A 316 22.02 -1.52 -3.32
CA GLN A 316 23.46 -1.57 -2.97
C GLN A 316 24.24 -2.51 -3.90
N ASN A 317 23.53 -3.41 -4.58
CA ASN A 317 24.08 -4.51 -5.39
C ASN A 317 23.76 -4.36 -6.89
N TYR A 318 23.75 -3.12 -7.40
CA TYR A 318 23.53 -2.82 -8.82
C TYR A 318 22.21 -3.40 -9.39
N GLY A 319 21.16 -3.40 -8.57
CA GLY A 319 19.84 -3.94 -8.93
C GLY A 319 19.67 -5.45 -8.74
N ASN A 320 20.67 -6.15 -8.19
CA ASN A 320 20.62 -7.59 -7.94
C ASN A 320 20.43 -7.87 -6.44
N PRO A 321 19.18 -8.00 -5.96
CA PRO A 321 18.95 -8.29 -4.55
C PRO A 321 19.46 -9.69 -4.19
N THR A 322 20.08 -9.79 -3.01
CA THR A 322 20.56 -11.03 -2.42
C THR A 322 19.87 -11.38 -1.12
N ALA A 323 19.26 -10.40 -0.44
CA ALA A 323 18.43 -10.60 0.75
C ALA A 323 17.51 -9.40 1.00
N GLY A 324 16.45 -9.62 1.78
CA GLY A 324 15.67 -8.54 2.37
C GLY A 324 16.51 -7.68 3.31
N MET A 325 16.09 -6.43 3.49
CA MET A 325 16.77 -5.44 4.31
C MET A 325 15.76 -4.71 5.19
N ALA A 326 16.13 -4.31 6.40
CA ALA A 326 15.30 -3.47 7.24
C ALA A 326 14.87 -2.20 6.48
N PRO A 327 13.59 -1.78 6.58
CA PRO A 327 13.02 -0.76 5.70
C PRO A 327 13.69 0.61 5.82
N GLU A 328 14.27 0.94 6.97
CA GLU A 328 15.00 2.20 7.20
C GLU A 328 16.41 2.20 6.60
N LEU A 329 16.95 1.02 6.28
CA LEU A 329 18.27 0.89 5.64
C LEU A 329 18.18 0.76 4.12
N SER A 330 16.98 0.57 3.58
CA SER A 330 16.75 0.49 2.13
C SER A 330 16.35 1.84 1.52
N ASP A 331 16.02 1.83 0.23
CA ASP A 331 15.62 3.03 -0.50
C ASP A 331 14.12 3.35 -0.39
N LEU A 332 13.32 2.58 0.36
CA LEU A 332 11.87 2.80 0.53
C LEU A 332 11.52 4.25 0.86
N GLY A 333 12.17 4.81 1.88
CA GLY A 333 11.90 6.18 2.35
C GLY A 333 12.27 7.24 1.30
N LYS A 334 13.35 7.01 0.54
CA LYS A 334 13.79 7.91 -0.52
C LYS A 334 12.78 7.88 -1.68
N VAL A 335 12.39 6.70 -2.14
CA VAL A 335 11.42 6.52 -3.24
C VAL A 335 10.07 7.12 -2.86
N ALA A 336 9.57 6.85 -1.66
CA ALA A 336 8.32 7.44 -1.15
C ALA A 336 8.36 8.97 -1.16
N THR A 337 9.48 9.56 -0.74
CA THR A 337 9.68 11.02 -0.76
C THR A 337 9.62 11.57 -2.19
N LEU A 338 10.29 10.93 -3.14
CA LEU A 338 10.29 11.36 -4.55
C LEU A 338 8.88 11.34 -5.16
N PHE A 339 8.10 10.29 -4.88
CA PHE A 339 6.70 10.23 -5.33
C PHE A 339 5.84 11.29 -4.66
N LYS A 340 6.00 11.54 -3.36
CA LYS A 340 5.24 12.59 -2.65
C LYS A 340 5.55 13.99 -3.16
N GLU A 341 6.83 14.28 -3.42
CA GLU A 341 7.26 15.54 -4.02
C GLU A 341 6.65 15.72 -5.42
N PHE A 342 6.71 14.68 -6.25
CA PHE A 342 6.08 14.71 -7.56
C PHE A 342 4.57 14.89 -7.46
N ALA A 343 3.88 14.11 -6.63
CA ALA A 343 2.43 14.16 -6.46
C ALA A 343 1.96 15.55 -6.03
N LYS A 344 2.69 16.22 -5.14
CA LYS A 344 2.41 17.61 -4.72
C LYS A 344 2.44 18.60 -5.89
N SER A 345 3.25 18.33 -6.92
CA SER A 345 3.33 19.17 -8.13
C SER A 345 2.16 18.97 -9.11
N VAL A 346 1.32 17.96 -8.92
CA VAL A 346 0.21 17.61 -9.81
C VAL A 346 -1.12 17.94 -9.15
N ASN A 347 -1.92 18.81 -9.78
CA ASN A 347 -3.29 19.13 -9.36
C ASN A 347 -3.49 19.58 -7.90
N GLY A 348 -2.44 20.05 -7.22
CA GLY A 348 -2.47 20.44 -5.81
C GLY A 348 -2.18 19.30 -4.83
N GLY A 349 -1.81 18.12 -5.32
CA GLY A 349 -1.59 16.91 -4.54
C GLY A 349 -2.52 15.80 -5.00
N ILE A 350 -1.95 14.63 -5.26
CA ILE A 350 -2.69 13.39 -5.51
C ILE A 350 -2.22 12.31 -4.53
N PRO A 351 -3.11 11.42 -4.06
CA PRO A 351 -2.73 10.31 -3.19
C PRO A 351 -1.68 9.42 -3.85
N VAL A 352 -0.76 8.91 -3.03
CA VAL A 352 0.28 7.95 -3.44
C VAL A 352 0.15 6.71 -2.56
N TRP A 353 0.00 5.54 -3.18
CA TRP A 353 -0.18 4.24 -2.55
C TRP A 353 1.01 3.33 -2.87
N VAL A 354 1.24 2.39 -1.95
CA VAL A 354 2.04 1.20 -2.21
C VAL A 354 1.12 0.00 -2.07
N THR A 355 0.75 -0.61 -3.20
CA THR A 355 -0.16 -1.77 -3.20
C THR A 355 0.56 -3.11 -3.05
N GLU A 356 1.88 -3.11 -3.14
CA GLU A 356 2.72 -4.26 -2.80
C GLU A 356 4.05 -3.87 -2.17
N THR A 357 4.33 -4.56 -1.08
CA THR A 357 5.61 -4.58 -0.37
C THR A 357 5.60 -5.81 0.56
N GLY A 358 6.75 -6.18 1.12
CA GLY A 358 6.81 -7.28 2.07
C GLY A 358 8.16 -8.00 2.04
N PHE A 359 8.19 -9.14 2.72
CA PHE A 359 9.39 -9.94 2.88
C PHE A 359 9.04 -11.42 2.83
N ASP A 360 9.91 -12.19 2.20
CA ASP A 360 9.88 -13.65 2.27
C ASP A 360 10.46 -14.17 3.59
N VAL A 361 10.26 -15.45 3.86
CA VAL A 361 10.95 -16.17 4.94
C VAL A 361 11.73 -17.40 4.46
N GLY A 362 11.53 -17.81 3.21
CA GLY A 362 12.29 -18.89 2.58
C GLY A 362 13.76 -18.53 2.43
N GLU A 363 14.66 -19.43 2.84
CA GLU A 363 16.10 -19.15 2.96
C GLU A 363 16.80 -18.89 1.61
N HIS A 364 16.15 -19.21 0.49
CA HIS A 364 16.73 -19.12 -0.86
C HIS A 364 16.36 -17.84 -1.63
N THR A 365 15.34 -17.11 -1.18
CA THR A 365 14.81 -15.97 -1.93
C THR A 365 15.65 -14.71 -1.68
N SER A 366 15.76 -13.85 -2.70
CA SER A 366 16.42 -12.55 -2.59
C SER A 366 15.62 -11.53 -1.76
N GLN A 367 14.37 -11.85 -1.42
CA GLN A 367 13.48 -11.01 -0.60
C GLN A 367 13.38 -11.48 0.86
N ARG A 368 14.17 -12.48 1.28
CA ARG A 368 14.06 -13.11 2.59
C ARG A 368 14.36 -12.17 3.76
N ALA A 369 13.54 -12.24 4.80
CA ALA A 369 13.87 -11.74 6.12
C ALA A 369 15.00 -12.54 6.75
N LEU A 370 15.90 -11.85 7.47
CA LEU A 370 17.09 -12.46 8.06
C LEU A 370 16.84 -12.89 9.51
N LYS A 371 17.55 -13.91 9.99
CA LYS A 371 17.65 -14.16 11.45
C LYS A 371 18.50 -13.05 12.06
N ILE A 372 18.06 -12.46 13.17
CA ILE A 372 18.76 -11.35 13.84
C ILE A 372 18.83 -11.65 15.34
N GLY A 373 20.04 -11.88 15.85
CA GLY A 373 20.23 -12.39 17.21
C GLY A 373 19.42 -13.68 17.42
N ASP A 374 18.58 -13.70 18.44
CA ASP A 374 17.71 -14.84 18.76
C ASP A 374 16.38 -14.82 17.99
N LYS A 375 16.10 -13.78 17.18
CA LYS A 375 14.88 -13.69 16.38
C LYS A 375 14.95 -14.63 15.18
N SER A 376 13.91 -15.45 15.01
CA SER A 376 13.71 -16.24 13.78
C SER A 376 13.37 -15.33 12.59
N ALA A 377 13.52 -15.83 11.37
CA ALA A 377 13.14 -15.09 10.16
C ALA A 377 11.66 -14.67 10.17
N LEU A 378 10.76 -15.47 10.76
CA LEU A 378 9.34 -15.12 10.91
C LEU A 378 9.13 -13.91 11.83
N VAL A 379 9.92 -13.79 12.90
CA VAL A 379 9.83 -12.63 13.81
C VAL A 379 10.46 -11.40 13.16
N THR A 380 11.59 -11.56 12.47
CA THR A 380 12.19 -10.46 11.70
C THR A 380 11.26 -9.97 10.58
N GLN A 381 10.57 -10.89 9.88
CA GLN A 381 9.56 -10.54 8.88
C GLN A 381 8.45 -9.67 9.50
N ALA A 382 7.99 -10.03 10.70
CA ALA A 382 6.96 -9.27 11.42
C ALA A 382 7.45 -7.88 11.83
N ASP A 383 8.66 -7.78 12.40
CA ASP A 383 9.30 -6.51 12.73
C ASP A 383 9.41 -5.61 11.48
N TRP A 384 9.94 -6.14 10.39
CA TRP A 384 10.21 -5.37 9.17
C TRP A 384 8.93 -4.98 8.43
N ASN A 385 7.91 -5.83 8.40
CA ASN A 385 6.59 -5.47 7.86
C ASN A 385 5.97 -4.32 8.66
N LEU A 386 5.93 -4.42 9.99
CA LEU A 386 5.39 -3.36 10.83
C LEU A 386 6.18 -2.05 10.71
N ARG A 387 7.52 -2.13 10.69
CA ARG A 387 8.40 -0.98 10.47
C ARG A 387 8.24 -0.36 9.10
N THR A 388 7.89 -1.15 8.08
CA THR A 388 7.55 -0.63 6.74
C THR A 388 6.27 0.21 6.78
N ALA A 389 5.23 -0.25 7.47
CA ALA A 389 4.00 0.53 7.66
C ALA A 389 4.27 1.85 8.42
N LEU A 390 5.06 1.80 9.50
CA LEU A 390 5.47 2.99 10.27
C LEU A 390 6.30 3.97 9.42
N LEU A 391 7.21 3.47 8.58
CA LEU A 391 7.99 4.29 7.66
C LEU A 391 7.09 5.00 6.66
N TYR A 392 6.14 4.30 6.03
CA TYR A 392 5.24 4.92 5.04
C TYR A 392 4.24 5.90 5.66
N ALA A 393 3.82 5.68 6.91
CA ALA A 393 3.07 6.68 7.67
C ALA A 393 3.89 7.96 7.86
N ARG A 394 5.17 7.83 8.24
CA ARG A 394 6.10 8.96 8.42
C ARG A 394 6.36 9.75 7.14
N THR A 395 6.42 9.08 5.98
CA THR A 395 6.67 9.75 4.68
C THR A 395 5.42 10.41 4.11
N GLY A 396 4.24 10.18 4.70
CA GLY A 396 2.98 10.77 4.26
C GLY A 396 2.40 10.12 3.00
N LEU A 397 2.79 8.88 2.68
CA LEU A 397 2.00 8.07 1.75
C LEU A 397 0.58 7.88 2.30
N THR A 398 -0.36 7.43 1.48
CA THR A 398 -1.78 7.36 1.88
C THR A 398 -2.32 5.94 2.01
N LYS A 399 -1.56 4.93 1.56
CA LYS A 399 -1.90 3.52 1.75
C LYS A 399 -0.69 2.63 1.60
N CYS A 400 -0.64 1.56 2.39
CA CYS A 400 0.30 0.45 2.24
C CYS A 400 -0.47 -0.87 2.29
N ILE A 401 -0.20 -1.75 1.34
CA ILE A 401 -0.80 -3.07 1.22
C ILE A 401 0.33 -4.08 1.04
N PHE A 402 0.37 -5.09 1.91
CA PHE A 402 1.42 -6.10 1.91
C PHE A 402 1.11 -7.24 0.96
N TYR A 403 2.12 -7.77 0.27
CA TYR A 403 2.06 -9.03 -0.46
C TYR A 403 2.60 -10.13 0.47
N MET A 404 1.83 -11.14 0.89
CA MET A 404 0.39 -11.34 0.68
C MET A 404 -0.21 -12.11 1.87
N LEU A 405 -1.51 -12.36 1.86
CA LEU A 405 -2.20 -12.98 3.00
C LEU A 405 -1.63 -14.38 3.29
N GLU A 406 -1.77 -15.31 2.36
CA GLU A 406 -1.36 -16.71 2.51
C GLU A 406 0.04 -16.96 1.95
N ASN A 407 0.80 -17.83 2.61
CA ASN A 407 2.08 -18.32 2.10
C ASN A 407 1.86 -19.39 1.02
N VAL A 408 2.56 -19.28 -0.12
CA VAL A 408 2.53 -20.32 -1.17
C VAL A 408 3.49 -21.46 -0.85
N ASP A 409 4.79 -21.20 -0.87
CA ASP A 409 5.83 -22.20 -0.67
C ASP A 409 7.09 -21.56 -0.07
N VAL A 410 7.51 -22.08 1.09
CA VAL A 410 8.71 -21.64 1.83
C VAL A 410 10.00 -22.20 1.26
N ASN A 411 9.93 -23.29 0.49
CA ASN A 411 11.11 -23.97 -0.08
C ASN A 411 11.42 -23.53 -1.52
N SER A 412 10.54 -22.73 -2.11
CA SER A 412 10.71 -22.19 -3.45
C SER A 412 11.89 -21.22 -3.52
N TRP A 413 12.55 -21.21 -4.68
CA TRP A 413 13.61 -20.26 -5.02
C TRP A 413 13.06 -18.97 -5.64
N THR A 414 11.79 -18.99 -6.05
CA THR A 414 11.09 -17.83 -6.60
C THR A 414 10.75 -16.87 -5.46
N GLN A 415 11.09 -15.60 -5.61
CA GLN A 415 10.69 -14.59 -4.63
C GLN A 415 9.17 -14.48 -4.48
N TYR A 416 8.75 -13.95 -3.34
CA TYR A 416 7.38 -13.67 -2.89
C TYR A 416 6.52 -14.88 -2.55
N THR A 417 6.97 -16.11 -2.87
CA THR A 417 6.20 -17.33 -2.57
C THR A 417 6.09 -17.60 -1.07
N SER A 418 6.93 -16.98 -0.25
CA SER A 418 6.94 -17.18 1.20
C SER A 418 6.58 -15.94 2.00
N SER A 419 6.04 -14.91 1.35
CA SER A 419 5.73 -13.62 1.95
C SER A 419 4.41 -13.58 2.74
N GLY A 420 3.76 -14.75 2.90
CA GLY A 420 2.50 -14.91 3.60
C GLY A 420 2.52 -14.40 5.05
N PHE A 421 1.43 -13.75 5.44
CA PHE A 421 1.10 -13.37 6.83
C PHE A 421 0.42 -14.51 7.60
N ILE A 422 -0.06 -15.54 6.89
CA ILE A 422 -0.56 -16.80 7.45
C ILE A 422 0.12 -18.00 6.83
N ASN A 423 0.07 -19.12 7.53
CA ASN A 423 0.49 -20.41 7.00
C ASN A 423 -0.60 -21.04 6.11
N PRO A 424 -0.28 -22.05 5.28
CA PRO A 424 -1.27 -22.76 4.46
C PRO A 424 -2.38 -23.48 5.26
N ASP A 425 -2.17 -23.71 6.56
CA ASP A 425 -3.19 -24.23 7.48
C ASP A 425 -4.06 -23.11 8.10
N TYR A 426 -3.95 -21.89 7.58
CA TYR A 426 -4.65 -20.66 8.00
C TYR A 426 -4.26 -20.13 9.39
N SER A 427 -3.27 -20.73 10.06
CA SER A 427 -2.75 -20.19 11.32
C SER A 427 -2.00 -18.88 11.12
N LYS A 428 -2.16 -17.94 12.06
CA LYS A 428 -1.46 -16.64 12.05
C LYS A 428 0.05 -16.83 12.18
N ARG A 429 0.83 -16.11 11.38
CA ARG A 429 2.25 -15.88 11.64
C ARG A 429 2.43 -14.65 12.53
N PRO A 430 3.62 -14.45 13.13
CA PRO A 430 3.93 -13.25 13.90
C PRO A 430 3.57 -11.94 13.18
N SER A 431 3.74 -11.88 11.85
CA SER A 431 3.36 -10.72 11.02
C SER A 431 1.87 -10.39 11.15
N ALA A 432 0.96 -11.38 11.09
CA ALA A 432 -0.47 -11.13 11.25
C ALA A 432 -0.84 -10.70 12.68
N ASP A 433 -0.17 -11.27 13.70
CA ASP A 433 -0.37 -10.87 15.10
C ASP A 433 0.03 -9.40 15.31
N TYR A 434 1.18 -8.99 14.78
CA TYR A 434 1.71 -7.65 14.97
C TYR A 434 0.83 -6.58 14.30
N ILE A 435 0.32 -6.88 13.10
CA ILE A 435 -0.63 -6.01 12.40
C ILE A 435 -1.95 -5.91 13.17
N LEU A 436 -2.53 -7.03 13.62
CA LEU A 436 -3.77 -7.03 14.40
C LEU A 436 -3.63 -6.18 15.67
N GLN A 437 -2.57 -6.43 16.45
CA GLN A 437 -2.31 -5.76 17.71
C GLN A 437 -2.10 -4.26 17.54
N THR A 438 -1.31 -3.86 16.54
CA THR A 438 -1.05 -2.44 16.29
C THR A 438 -2.30 -1.73 15.77
N ASN A 439 -3.09 -2.39 14.91
CA ASN A 439 -4.37 -1.85 14.45
C ASN A 439 -5.33 -1.60 15.63
N ARG A 440 -5.43 -2.54 16.57
CA ARG A 440 -6.27 -2.39 17.76
C ARG A 440 -5.79 -1.27 18.68
N LEU A 441 -4.48 -1.14 18.90
CA LEU A 441 -3.93 -0.15 19.82
C LEU A 441 -4.01 1.28 19.24
N MET A 442 -3.63 1.44 17.98
CA MET A 442 -3.38 2.76 17.40
C MET A 442 -3.83 2.93 15.95
N GLY A 443 -4.70 2.05 15.43
CA GLY A 443 -5.17 2.12 14.04
C GLY A 443 -5.80 3.45 13.66
N ASP A 444 -6.50 4.11 14.58
CA ASP A 444 -7.12 5.42 14.34
C ASP A 444 -6.18 6.61 14.60
N TYR A 445 -4.97 6.39 15.11
CA TYR A 445 -4.04 7.48 15.36
C TYR A 445 -3.36 7.93 14.07
N HIS A 446 -3.04 9.21 13.99
CA HIS A 446 -2.34 9.83 12.87
C HIS A 446 -0.89 10.11 13.25
N PHE A 447 0.04 9.90 12.32
CA PHE A 447 1.43 10.31 12.53
C PHE A 447 1.50 11.83 12.71
N SER A 448 2.36 12.31 13.59
CA SER A 448 2.53 13.74 13.86
C SER A 448 3.98 14.20 13.68
N SER A 449 4.92 13.55 14.37
CA SER A 449 6.31 13.99 14.36
C SER A 449 7.27 12.88 14.78
N THR A 450 8.56 13.07 14.48
CA THR A 450 9.65 12.23 14.94
C THR A 450 10.52 13.05 15.91
N LEU A 451 10.56 12.64 17.19
CA LEU A 451 11.31 13.33 18.25
C LEU A 451 12.80 12.96 18.26
N ASN A 452 13.13 11.75 17.83
CA ASN A 452 14.50 11.26 17.78
C ASN A 452 14.69 10.28 16.62
N LYS A 453 15.92 10.19 16.12
CA LYS A 453 16.26 9.33 14.97
C LYS A 453 16.98 8.03 15.34
N ASP A 454 17.61 7.95 16.51
CA ASP A 454 18.23 6.72 17.02
C ASP A 454 18.23 6.67 18.58
N PRO A 455 17.38 5.86 19.24
CA PRO A 455 16.30 5.11 18.61
C PRO A 455 15.31 6.04 17.92
N LEU A 456 14.64 5.55 16.89
CA LEU A 456 13.54 6.28 16.28
C LEU A 456 12.42 6.42 17.32
N VAL A 457 11.89 7.64 17.48
CA VAL A 457 10.77 7.94 18.37
C VAL A 457 9.74 8.74 17.60
N ASP A 458 8.70 8.06 17.13
CA ASP A 458 7.58 8.69 16.43
C ASP A 458 6.42 8.98 17.40
N VAL A 459 5.71 10.08 17.16
CA VAL A 459 4.53 10.50 17.90
C VAL A 459 3.32 10.37 17.01
N TYR A 460 2.30 9.71 17.55
CA TYR A 460 0.99 9.53 16.94
C TYR A 460 -0.08 10.15 17.83
N LEU A 461 -1.10 10.76 17.20
CA LEU A 461 -2.15 11.52 17.88
C LEU A 461 -3.55 11.02 17.52
N LEU A 462 -4.44 11.00 18.52
CA LEU A 462 -5.88 10.77 18.35
C LEU A 462 -6.64 11.55 19.43
N ASP A 463 -7.46 12.53 19.03
CA ASP A 463 -8.27 13.34 19.96
C ASP A 463 -7.47 13.89 21.16
N GLY A 464 -6.26 14.36 20.88
CA GLY A 464 -5.31 14.89 21.88
C GLY A 464 -4.57 13.85 22.71
N LYS A 465 -4.88 12.55 22.58
CA LYS A 465 -4.10 11.45 23.16
C LYS A 465 -2.83 11.21 22.34
N LYS A 466 -1.72 10.95 23.03
CA LYS A 466 -0.42 10.66 22.43
C LYS A 466 -0.10 9.16 22.56
N THR A 467 0.35 8.56 21.47
CA THR A 467 1.06 7.28 21.46
C THR A 467 2.45 7.51 20.91
N TYR A 468 3.48 7.07 21.63
CA TYR A 468 4.86 7.10 21.19
C TYR A 468 5.25 5.71 20.68
N VAL A 469 5.85 5.64 19.49
CA VAL A 469 6.36 4.40 18.92
C VAL A 469 7.88 4.49 18.89
N LEU A 470 8.55 3.57 19.57
CA LEU A 470 10.00 3.53 19.67
C LEU A 470 10.53 2.26 19.01
N THR A 471 11.52 2.40 18.14
CA THR A 471 12.23 1.26 17.53
C THR A 471 13.66 1.66 17.19
N ILE A 472 14.56 0.69 17.15
CA ILE A 472 15.89 0.86 16.60
C ILE A 472 15.83 0.62 15.08
N PRO A 473 16.17 1.63 14.24
CA PRO A 473 16.07 1.53 12.78
C PRO A 473 17.29 0.80 12.16
N ASP A 474 17.62 -0.40 12.66
CA ASP A 474 18.68 -1.26 12.10
C ASP A 474 18.26 -2.74 12.02
N GLN A 475 19.24 -3.63 11.81
CA GLN A 475 19.06 -5.08 11.63
C GLN A 475 20.20 -5.92 12.22
N VAL A 476 20.83 -5.44 13.29
CA VAL A 476 22.02 -6.07 13.92
C VAL A 476 21.76 -6.61 15.34
N GLY A 477 20.51 -6.60 15.80
CA GLY A 477 20.10 -7.07 17.13
C GLY A 477 20.41 -6.08 18.24
N ARG A 478 20.50 -4.78 17.93
CA ARG A 478 20.91 -3.77 18.90
C ARG A 478 19.82 -3.50 19.94
N THR A 479 20.26 -3.05 21.11
CA THR A 479 19.43 -2.60 22.21
C THR A 479 19.99 -1.27 22.76
N LYS A 480 19.13 -0.29 23.07
CA LYS A 480 19.53 1.05 23.54
C LYS A 480 18.56 1.60 24.57
N SER A 481 19.08 2.12 25.68
CA SER A 481 18.26 2.81 26.69
C SER A 481 17.94 4.22 26.21
N TYR A 482 16.71 4.67 26.42
CA TYR A 482 16.25 6.01 26.04
C TYR A 482 15.39 6.59 27.15
N ASP A 483 15.63 7.86 27.50
CA ASP A 483 14.81 8.60 28.44
C ASP A 483 13.72 9.36 27.68
N LEU A 484 12.51 8.80 27.67
CA LEU A 484 11.35 9.37 26.98
C LEU A 484 10.67 10.42 27.86
N ASP A 485 10.55 11.64 27.35
CA ASP A 485 9.83 12.73 27.99
C ASP A 485 8.32 12.66 27.69
N LEU A 486 7.53 12.38 28.72
CA LEU A 486 6.07 12.31 28.70
C LEU A 486 5.43 13.57 29.31
N GLY A 487 6.20 14.64 29.50
CA GLY A 487 5.73 15.91 30.05
C GLY A 487 5.39 15.82 31.54
N GLN A 488 4.13 16.00 31.90
CA GLN A 488 3.68 16.01 33.31
C GLN A 488 3.02 14.70 33.75
N SER A 489 2.97 13.69 32.87
CA SER A 489 2.37 12.39 33.18
C SER A 489 3.11 11.67 34.28
N LYS A 490 2.36 11.19 35.28
CA LYS A 490 2.91 10.47 36.46
C LYS A 490 3.06 8.99 36.20
N GLU A 491 2.28 8.46 35.27
CA GLU A 491 2.30 7.08 34.86
C GLU A 491 2.39 6.98 33.33
N ALA A 492 2.80 5.81 32.87
CA ALA A 492 2.76 5.45 31.46
C ALA A 492 2.38 3.98 31.33
N ILE A 493 1.73 3.63 30.22
CA ILE A 493 1.51 2.25 29.84
C ILE A 493 2.49 1.92 28.71
N ILE A 494 3.29 0.88 28.92
CA ILE A 494 4.18 0.32 27.90
C ILE A 494 3.49 -0.91 27.32
N TYR A 495 3.28 -0.92 26.00
CA TYR A 495 2.75 -2.04 25.25
C TYR A 495 3.85 -2.70 24.42
N THR A 496 3.91 -4.03 24.47
CA THR A 496 4.88 -4.87 23.75
C THR A 496 4.15 -5.93 22.93
N LEU A 497 4.56 -6.08 21.68
CA LEU A 497 4.00 -7.06 20.75
C LEU A 497 4.14 -8.49 21.28
N ALA A 498 3.11 -9.30 21.11
CA ALA A 498 3.03 -10.65 21.68
C ALA A 498 2.57 -11.70 20.67
N ILE A 499 3.45 -12.62 20.28
CA ILE A 499 3.12 -13.65 19.27
C ILE A 499 2.04 -14.60 19.81
N GLY A 500 1.09 -14.97 18.95
CA GLY A 500 -0.03 -15.84 19.27
C GLY A 500 -1.14 -15.19 20.08
N LYS A 501 -1.06 -13.87 20.33
CA LYS A 501 -2.09 -13.10 21.04
C LYS A 501 -2.81 -12.12 20.12
N ASP A 502 -4.01 -11.80 20.54
CA ASP A 502 -4.90 -10.86 19.88
C ASP A 502 -4.68 -9.42 20.35
N GLU A 503 -4.04 -9.24 21.51
CA GLU A 503 -3.69 -7.95 22.13
C GLU A 503 -2.20 -7.94 22.52
N MET A 504 -1.62 -6.74 22.57
CA MET A 504 -0.26 -6.56 23.10
C MET A 504 -0.22 -6.86 24.60
N ASP A 505 0.91 -7.38 25.06
CA ASP A 505 1.20 -7.36 26.50
C ASP A 505 1.41 -5.91 26.94
N HIS A 506 0.98 -5.58 28.15
CA HIS A 506 1.12 -4.22 28.67
C HIS A 506 1.47 -4.18 30.15
N LYS A 507 2.14 -3.10 30.56
CA LYS A 507 2.41 -2.79 31.98
C LYS A 507 2.30 -1.31 32.24
N THR A 508 1.71 -0.96 33.38
CA THR A 508 1.73 0.43 33.88
C THR A 508 2.97 0.65 34.72
N VAL A 509 3.67 1.76 34.49
CA VAL A 509 4.89 2.14 35.21
C VAL A 509 4.81 3.60 35.65
N SER A 510 5.42 3.92 36.78
CA SER A 510 5.56 5.32 37.23
C SER A 510 6.68 6.02 36.45
N THR A 511 6.46 7.28 36.12
CA THR A 511 7.50 8.16 35.57
C THR A 511 8.28 8.84 36.71
N LYS A 512 9.47 9.34 36.40
CA LYS A 512 10.26 10.18 37.31
C LYS A 512 10.23 11.61 36.79
N ASN A 513 9.35 12.45 37.33
CA ASN A 513 9.13 13.82 36.86
C ASN A 513 8.79 13.87 35.35
N GLY A 514 7.93 12.97 34.87
CA GLY A 514 7.57 12.89 33.45
C GLY A 514 8.53 12.09 32.57
N LEU A 515 9.73 11.76 33.06
CA LEU A 515 10.70 10.95 32.32
C LEU A 515 10.46 9.45 32.55
N LEU A 516 10.41 8.70 31.46
CA LEU A 516 10.36 7.24 31.44
C LEU A 516 11.63 6.70 30.78
N GLN A 517 12.47 6.01 31.54
CA GLN A 517 13.57 5.24 30.97
C GLN A 517 13.04 3.93 30.37
N ILE A 518 13.28 3.72 29.08
CA ILE A 518 12.82 2.56 28.34
C ILE A 518 13.96 1.90 27.55
N GLN A 519 13.98 0.57 27.57
CA GLN A 519 14.90 -0.22 26.77
C GLN A 519 14.27 -0.43 25.38
N VAL A 520 14.90 0.12 24.34
CA VAL A 520 14.43 0.04 22.96
C VAL A 520 15.24 -1.00 22.19
N THR A 521 14.57 -1.78 21.34
CA THR A 521 15.17 -2.76 20.42
C THR A 521 14.65 -2.50 18.99
N GLU A 522 15.01 -3.35 18.04
CA GLU A 522 14.46 -3.32 16.68
C GLU A 522 12.97 -3.67 16.60
N THR A 523 12.41 -4.37 17.60
CA THR A 523 10.98 -4.66 17.68
C THR A 523 10.28 -3.42 18.24
N PRO A 524 9.28 -2.84 17.54
CA PRO A 524 8.59 -1.65 18.02
C PRO A 524 7.96 -1.83 19.41
N VAL A 525 8.12 -0.82 20.26
CA VAL A 525 7.44 -0.69 21.55
C VAL A 525 6.58 0.57 21.56
N PHE A 526 5.43 0.51 22.22
CA PHE A 526 4.44 1.59 22.21
C PHE A 526 4.26 2.11 23.64
N VAL A 527 4.21 3.43 23.80
CA VAL A 527 4.04 4.07 25.10
C VAL A 527 2.90 5.08 25.05
N GLN A 528 1.97 4.98 25.98
CA GLN A 528 0.90 5.97 26.18
C GLN A 528 1.05 6.63 27.56
N PRO A 529 1.12 7.97 27.65
CA PRO A 529 1.10 8.68 28.93
C PRO A 529 -0.24 8.49 29.64
N LYS A 530 -0.21 8.53 30.98
CA LYS A 530 -1.40 8.45 31.84
C LYS A 530 -1.41 9.54 32.90
#